data_AF-A0A059CF50-F1
#
_entry.id   AF-A0A059CF50-F1
#
_cell.length_a   1.000
_cell.length_b   1.000
_cell.length_c   1.000
_cell.angle_alpha   90.00
_cell.angle_beta   90.00
_cell.angle_gamma   90.00
#
_symmetry.space_group_name_H-M   'P 1'
#
loop_
_entity.id
_entity.type
_entity.pdbx_description
1 polymer ?
#
loop_
_entity_poly.entity_id
_entity_poly.type
_entity_poly.pdbx_seq_one_letter_code
_entity_poly.pdbx_strand_id
1 'polypeptide(L)'
;TMNRMMKIIEMEKLTDYTCNPEYLLERNKLMNQQNNFFNYYRSYNSLHLEGFGSVNTTHLWRHDQQLIRLAFHLKMRMTPYWKIVMGRFVDMVALHLRFSVQNLVNKEMEEEIRHELRGPGIIKRMMEEKPEMVEKRKKLNRNVKLLRESAEVVAQFMNRIATDGDYDR
;
A
#
# COMPACT_ATOMS: atom_id res chain seq x y z
N THR A 1 -5.00 -13.70 -5.20
CA THR A 1 -3.87 -12.74 -5.06
C THR A 1 -2.67 -13.08 -5.94
N MET A 2 -2.17 -14.32 -5.98
CA MET A 2 -0.99 -14.70 -6.80
C MET A 2 -1.17 -14.53 -8.33
N ASN A 3 -2.41 -14.68 -8.83
CA ASN A 3 -2.73 -14.65 -10.26
C ASN A 3 -2.44 -13.28 -10.92
N ARG A 4 -2.61 -12.16 -10.21
CA ARG A 4 -2.39 -10.82 -10.78
C ARG A 4 -0.91 -10.53 -11.02
N MET A 5 -0.04 -10.86 -10.05
CA MET A 5 1.42 -10.72 -10.20
C MET A 5 1.96 -11.57 -11.34
N MET A 6 1.51 -12.82 -11.41
CA MET A 6 1.91 -13.74 -12.47
C MET A 6 1.51 -13.19 -13.85
N LYS A 7 0.30 -12.66 -13.99
CA LYS A 7 -0.15 -12.03 -15.23
C LYS A 7 0.76 -10.88 -15.69
N ILE A 8 1.24 -10.03 -14.77
CA ILE A 8 2.17 -8.95 -15.17
C ILE A 8 3.53 -9.49 -15.60
N ILE A 9 4.07 -10.48 -14.89
CA ILE A 9 5.31 -11.14 -15.32
C ILE A 9 5.15 -11.72 -16.73
N GLU A 10 4.02 -12.38 -17.02
CA GLU A 10 3.74 -12.91 -18.36
C GLU A 10 3.61 -11.80 -19.40
N MET A 11 3.01 -10.65 -19.09
CA MET A 11 2.96 -9.51 -20.01
C MET A 11 4.36 -8.94 -20.30
N GLU A 12 5.21 -8.79 -19.29
CA GLU A 12 6.59 -8.31 -19.45
C GLU A 12 7.48 -9.28 -20.24
N LYS A 13 7.16 -10.59 -20.26
CA LYS A 13 7.87 -11.58 -21.09
C LYS A 13 7.52 -11.47 -22.58
N LEU A 14 6.33 -10.96 -22.91
CA LEU A 14 5.83 -10.93 -24.29
C LEU A 14 6.30 -9.70 -25.07
N THR A 15 6.91 -8.72 -24.41
CA THR A 15 7.26 -7.45 -25.04
C THR A 15 8.56 -6.86 -24.49
N ASP A 16 9.29 -6.13 -25.35
CA ASP A 16 10.38 -5.23 -24.99
C ASP A 16 9.95 -3.76 -25.08
N TYR A 17 8.63 -3.50 -25.06
CA TYR A 17 8.05 -2.18 -25.21
C TYR A 17 8.19 -1.32 -23.95
N THR A 18 8.63 -0.08 -24.14
CA THR A 18 8.65 0.93 -23.08
C THR A 18 8.38 2.32 -23.64
N CYS A 19 7.53 3.08 -22.94
CA CYS A 19 7.33 4.51 -23.17
C CYS A 19 8.21 5.39 -22.27
N ASN A 20 9.10 4.79 -21.45
CA ASN A 20 9.99 5.57 -20.59
C ASN A 20 11.00 6.34 -21.46
N PRO A 21 11.02 7.69 -21.42
CA PRO A 21 11.94 8.48 -22.22
C PRO A 21 13.42 8.24 -21.89
N GLU A 22 13.74 7.85 -20.65
CA GLU A 22 15.11 7.52 -20.22
C GLU A 22 15.67 6.30 -20.95
N TYR A 23 14.81 5.40 -21.41
CA TYR A 23 15.23 4.22 -22.17
C TYR A 23 16.03 4.61 -23.41
N LEU A 24 15.52 5.55 -24.20
CA LEU A 24 16.17 5.97 -25.44
C LEU A 24 17.51 6.67 -25.14
N LEU A 25 17.55 7.48 -24.09
CA LEU A 25 18.77 8.16 -23.67
C LEU A 25 19.86 7.17 -23.25
N GLU A 26 19.55 6.24 -22.33
CA GLU A 26 20.51 5.22 -21.88
C GLU A 26 20.91 4.30 -23.02
N ARG A 27 19.94 3.83 -23.83
CA ARG A 27 20.22 2.98 -24.99
C ARG A 27 21.17 3.66 -25.97
N ASN A 28 20.91 4.91 -26.35
CA ASN A 28 21.75 5.63 -27.30
C ASN A 28 23.17 5.84 -26.75
N LYS A 29 23.28 6.19 -25.48
CA LYS A 29 24.57 6.30 -24.78
C LYS A 29 25.35 4.99 -24.85
N LEU A 30 24.72 3.86 -24.55
CA LEU A 30 25.35 2.55 -24.64
C LEU A 30 25.71 2.15 -26.08
N MET A 31 24.85 2.47 -27.04
CA MET A 31 25.06 2.17 -28.46
C MET A 31 26.22 2.97 -29.07
N ASN A 32 26.52 4.17 -28.58
CA ASN A 32 27.66 4.97 -29.04
C ASN A 32 29.02 4.29 -28.82
N GLN A 33 29.09 3.28 -27.94
CA GLN A 33 30.31 2.50 -27.70
C GLN A 33 30.56 1.43 -28.78
N GLN A 34 29.67 1.26 -29.75
CA GLN A 34 29.74 0.19 -30.75
C GLN A 34 31.06 0.19 -31.52
N ASN A 35 31.45 1.34 -32.09
CA ASN A 35 32.66 1.41 -32.91
C ASN A 35 33.90 1.08 -32.08
N ASN A 36 33.99 1.64 -30.87
CA ASN A 36 35.08 1.35 -29.94
C ASN A 36 35.16 -0.15 -29.63
N PHE A 37 34.02 -0.78 -29.34
CA PHE A 37 33.97 -2.22 -29.09
C PHE A 37 34.48 -3.04 -30.28
N PHE A 38 33.96 -2.80 -31.48
CA PHE A 38 34.33 -3.57 -32.67
C PHE A 38 35.77 -3.37 -33.13
N ASN A 39 36.38 -2.21 -32.83
CA ASN A 39 37.78 -1.94 -33.15
C ASN A 39 38.75 -2.71 -32.23
N TYR A 40 38.34 -3.01 -30.99
CA TYR A 40 39.27 -3.46 -29.95
C TYR A 40 38.95 -4.82 -29.34
N TYR A 41 37.76 -5.40 -29.60
CA TYR A 41 37.35 -6.66 -28.94
C TYR A 41 38.26 -7.85 -29.24
N ARG A 42 38.95 -7.88 -30.40
CA ARG A 42 39.94 -8.91 -30.77
C ARG A 42 41.36 -8.59 -30.30
N SER A 43 41.63 -7.32 -29.96
CA SER A 43 42.98 -6.84 -29.64
C SER A 43 43.32 -6.97 -28.16
N TYR A 44 42.31 -6.97 -27.29
CA TYR A 44 42.46 -7.06 -25.85
C TYR A 44 41.65 -8.22 -25.28
N ASN A 45 42.11 -8.78 -24.16
CA ASN A 45 41.36 -9.81 -23.41
C ASN A 45 40.18 -9.23 -22.62
N SER A 46 40.25 -7.94 -22.30
CA SER A 46 39.23 -7.21 -21.57
C SER A 46 39.09 -5.80 -22.11
N LEU A 47 37.86 -5.34 -22.25
CA LEU A 47 37.53 -3.99 -22.70
C LEU A 47 36.72 -3.26 -21.63
N HIS A 48 37.05 -2.02 -21.35
CA HIS A 48 36.22 -1.19 -20.49
C HIS A 48 35.01 -0.65 -21.28
N LEU A 49 33.81 -0.96 -20.81
CA LEU A 49 32.56 -0.44 -21.36
C LEU A 49 31.85 0.39 -20.29
N GLU A 50 31.50 1.62 -20.64
CA GLU A 50 30.74 2.51 -19.77
C GLU A 50 29.41 1.84 -19.41
N GLY A 51 29.11 1.77 -18.11
CA GLY A 51 27.94 1.09 -17.56
C GLY A 51 28.12 -0.40 -17.28
N PHE A 52 29.22 -1.02 -17.71
CA PHE A 52 29.50 -2.45 -17.48
C PHE A 52 30.86 -2.72 -16.83
N GLY A 53 31.77 -1.74 -16.83
CA GLY A 53 33.13 -1.91 -16.32
C GLY A 53 34.00 -2.72 -17.27
N SER A 54 34.94 -3.49 -16.72
CA SER A 54 35.83 -4.34 -17.51
C SER A 54 35.13 -5.62 -17.95
N VAL A 55 34.94 -5.80 -19.25
CA VAL A 55 34.27 -6.95 -19.86
C VAL A 55 35.30 -7.82 -20.56
N ASN A 56 35.36 -9.11 -20.19
CA ASN A 56 36.18 -10.09 -20.90
C ASN A 56 35.64 -10.31 -22.32
N THR A 57 36.50 -10.28 -23.33
CA THR A 57 36.14 -10.45 -24.75
C THR A 57 36.70 -11.72 -25.38
N THR A 58 37.52 -12.49 -24.65
CA THR A 58 38.22 -13.67 -25.20
C THR A 58 37.25 -14.75 -25.69
N HIS A 59 36.11 -14.90 -25.02
CA HIS A 59 35.06 -15.84 -25.42
C HIS A 59 34.40 -15.46 -26.76
N LEU A 60 34.45 -14.19 -27.17
CA LEU A 60 33.80 -13.71 -28.39
C LEU A 60 34.59 -14.07 -29.66
N TRP A 61 35.89 -14.35 -29.54
CA TRP A 61 36.76 -14.55 -30.72
C TRP A 61 36.41 -15.78 -31.55
N ARG A 62 35.71 -16.74 -30.95
CA ARG A 62 35.29 -17.99 -31.58
C ARG A 62 33.96 -17.87 -32.33
N HIS A 63 33.28 -16.73 -32.21
CA HIS A 63 31.96 -16.53 -32.78
C HIS A 63 32.01 -15.64 -34.03
N ASP A 64 31.01 -15.83 -34.89
CA ASP A 64 30.85 -15.00 -36.07
C ASP A 64 30.59 -13.53 -35.71
N GLN A 65 31.11 -12.62 -36.54
CA GLN A 65 31.01 -11.19 -36.31
C GLN A 65 29.56 -10.69 -36.33
N GLN A 66 28.68 -11.30 -37.13
CA GLN A 66 27.26 -10.92 -37.13
C GLN A 66 26.59 -11.32 -35.82
N LEU A 67 26.91 -12.52 -35.30
CA LEU A 67 26.39 -12.99 -34.01
C LEU A 67 26.86 -12.09 -32.86
N ILE A 68 28.12 -11.65 -32.86
CA ILE A 68 28.66 -10.70 -31.88
C ILE A 68 27.94 -9.35 -31.97
N ARG A 69 27.65 -8.87 -33.19
CA ARG A 69 26.89 -7.62 -33.40
C ARG A 69 25.48 -7.71 -32.84
N LEU A 70 24.78 -8.82 -33.10
CA LEU A 70 23.46 -9.08 -32.54
C LEU A 70 23.49 -9.14 -31.01
N ALA A 71 24.45 -9.86 -30.45
CA ALA A 71 24.63 -9.98 -28.99
C ALA A 71 24.93 -8.63 -28.34
N PHE A 72 25.80 -7.82 -28.94
CA PHE A 72 26.09 -6.47 -28.47
C PHE A 72 24.83 -5.59 -28.50
N HIS A 73 24.12 -5.54 -29.63
CA HIS A 73 22.87 -4.75 -29.74
C HIS A 73 21.80 -5.22 -28.76
N LEU A 74 21.69 -6.53 -28.52
CA LEU A 74 20.77 -7.07 -27.53
C LEU A 74 21.17 -6.66 -26.11
N LYS A 75 22.45 -6.79 -25.76
CA LYS A 75 22.98 -6.38 -24.44
C LYS A 75 22.72 -4.90 -24.17
N MET A 76 22.99 -4.03 -25.15
CA MET A 76 22.80 -2.59 -25.00
C MET A 76 21.33 -2.19 -24.90
N ARG A 77 20.42 -2.90 -25.56
CA ARG A 77 18.96 -2.66 -25.44
C ARG A 77 18.37 -3.23 -24.16
N MET A 78 18.79 -4.42 -23.76
CA MET A 78 18.25 -5.10 -22.58
C MET A 78 18.68 -4.44 -21.27
N THR A 79 19.87 -3.85 -21.23
CA THR A 79 20.40 -3.23 -20.00
C THR A 79 19.49 -2.13 -19.44
N PRO A 80 19.13 -1.07 -20.20
CA PRO A 80 18.21 -0.04 -19.73
C PRO A 80 16.79 -0.58 -19.58
N TYR A 81 16.35 -1.49 -20.45
CA TYR A 81 15.02 -2.11 -20.33
C TYR A 81 14.83 -2.84 -19.00
N TRP A 82 15.82 -3.64 -18.60
CA TRP A 82 15.76 -4.45 -17.38
C TRP A 82 15.64 -3.60 -16.12
N LYS A 83 16.31 -2.43 -16.06
CA LYS A 83 16.15 -1.49 -14.96
C LYS A 83 14.70 -1.00 -14.84
N ILE A 84 14.06 -0.71 -15.98
CA ILE A 84 12.68 -0.25 -16.04
C ILE A 84 11.72 -1.36 -15.57
N VAL A 85 11.90 -2.58 -16.06
CA VAL A 85 11.09 -3.75 -15.66
C VAL A 85 11.17 -3.96 -14.14
N MET A 86 12.37 -3.87 -13.57
CA MET A 86 12.57 -3.99 -12.12
C MET A 86 11.80 -2.91 -11.35
N GLY A 87 11.87 -1.65 -11.79
CA GLY A 87 11.12 -0.56 -11.17
C GLY A 87 9.61 -0.80 -11.21
N ARG A 88 9.07 -1.14 -12.39
CA ARG A 88 7.64 -1.45 -12.56
C ARG A 88 7.19 -2.59 -11.65
N PHE A 89 8.02 -3.63 -11.51
CA PHE A 89 7.71 -4.77 -10.67
C PHE A 89 7.61 -4.35 -9.19
N VAL A 90 8.58 -3.56 -8.71
CA VAL A 90 8.57 -3.04 -7.34
C VAL A 90 7.33 -2.18 -7.08
N ASP A 91 7.04 -1.20 -7.94
CA ASP A 91 5.90 -0.31 -7.80
C ASP A 91 4.58 -1.08 -7.76
N MET A 92 4.42 -2.02 -8.68
CA MET A 92 3.22 -2.83 -8.77
C MET A 92 3.03 -3.75 -7.56
N VAL A 93 4.11 -4.37 -7.06
CA VAL A 93 4.05 -5.21 -5.85
C VAL A 93 3.67 -4.37 -4.65
N ALA A 94 4.30 -3.21 -4.47
CA ALA A 94 3.99 -2.30 -3.38
C ALA A 94 2.52 -1.82 -3.43
N LEU A 95 2.06 -1.39 -4.60
CA LEU A 95 0.68 -0.92 -4.78
C LEU A 95 -0.34 -2.03 -4.55
N HIS A 96 -0.09 -3.23 -5.08
CA HIS A 96 -1.00 -4.36 -4.86
C HIS A 96 -1.05 -4.74 -3.38
N LEU A 97 0.09 -4.88 -2.71
CA LEU A 97 0.11 -5.27 -1.29
C LEU A 97 -0.63 -4.24 -0.45
N ARG A 98 -0.35 -2.95 -0.66
CA ARG A 98 -1.02 -1.87 0.06
C ARG A 98 -2.53 -1.88 -0.17
N PHE A 99 -2.97 -2.02 -1.42
CA PHE A 99 -4.38 -2.11 -1.76
C PHE A 99 -5.05 -3.34 -1.13
N SER A 100 -4.40 -4.51 -1.19
CA SER A 100 -4.93 -5.74 -0.61
C SER A 100 -5.07 -5.66 0.90
N VAL A 101 -4.08 -5.14 1.61
CA VAL A 101 -4.15 -4.96 3.06
C VAL A 101 -5.25 -3.98 3.43
N GLN A 102 -5.38 -2.86 2.72
CA GLN A 102 -6.45 -1.91 2.96
C GLN A 102 -7.84 -2.50 2.69
N ASN A 103 -8.01 -3.30 1.63
CA ASN A 103 -9.28 -3.95 1.34
C ASN A 103 -9.63 -5.02 2.39
N LEU A 104 -8.63 -5.79 2.83
CA LEU A 104 -8.79 -6.78 3.89
C LEU A 104 -9.27 -6.13 5.20
N VAL A 105 -8.59 -5.07 5.65
CA VAL A 105 -8.90 -4.44 6.94
C VAL A 105 -10.19 -3.62 6.87
N ASN A 106 -10.40 -2.86 5.79
CA ASN A 106 -11.51 -1.90 5.76
C ASN A 106 -12.81 -2.48 5.21
N LYS A 107 -12.79 -3.63 4.53
CA LYS A 107 -14.01 -4.22 3.95
C LYS A 107 -14.21 -5.64 4.41
N GLU A 108 -13.22 -6.50 4.20
CA GLU A 108 -13.38 -7.94 4.47
C GLU A 108 -13.53 -8.20 5.98
N MET A 109 -12.71 -7.54 6.81
CA MET A 109 -12.80 -7.65 8.27
C MET A 109 -14.10 -7.05 8.82
N GLU A 110 -14.61 -5.97 8.25
CA GLU A 110 -15.90 -5.38 8.66
C GLU A 110 -17.04 -6.37 8.41
N GLU A 111 -17.08 -6.98 7.21
CA GLU A 111 -18.08 -7.98 6.86
C GLU A 111 -17.97 -9.23 7.75
N GLU A 112 -16.75 -9.67 8.06
CA GLU A 112 -16.52 -10.81 8.96
C GLU A 112 -17.02 -10.53 10.38
N ILE A 113 -16.69 -9.36 10.95
CA ILE A 113 -17.18 -8.93 12.26
C ILE A 113 -18.72 -8.87 12.26
N ARG A 114 -19.31 -8.30 11.21
CA ARG A 114 -20.76 -8.21 11.06
C ARG A 114 -21.39 -9.59 10.97
N HIS A 115 -20.75 -10.55 10.29
CA HIS A 115 -21.22 -11.93 10.18
C HIS A 115 -21.20 -12.63 11.54
N GLU A 116 -20.08 -12.56 12.27
CA GLU A 116 -19.94 -13.16 13.61
C GLU A 116 -20.96 -12.60 14.62
N LEU A 117 -21.31 -11.32 14.50
CA LEU A 117 -22.30 -10.67 15.37
C LEU A 117 -23.76 -11.09 15.10
N ARG A 118 -24.07 -11.77 13.98
CA ARG A 118 -25.44 -12.17 13.63
C ARG A 118 -26.00 -13.34 14.44
N GLY A 119 -25.16 -14.05 15.19
CA GLY A 119 -25.62 -15.20 15.97
C GLY A 119 -26.60 -14.82 17.09
N PRO A 120 -27.62 -15.65 17.36
CA PRO A 120 -28.65 -15.35 18.34
C PRO A 120 -28.02 -15.16 19.73
N GLY A 121 -28.31 -14.02 20.36
CA GLY A 121 -27.83 -13.70 21.70
C GLY A 121 -26.36 -13.29 21.82
N ILE A 122 -25.56 -13.26 20.73
CA ILE A 122 -24.15 -12.82 20.78
C ILE A 122 -24.05 -11.35 21.19
N ILE A 123 -24.78 -10.46 20.53
CA ILE A 123 -24.80 -9.03 20.86
C ILE A 123 -25.21 -8.82 22.32
N LYS A 124 -26.23 -9.56 22.79
CA LYS A 124 -26.70 -9.46 24.18
C LYS A 124 -25.60 -9.83 25.17
N ARG A 125 -24.86 -10.91 24.92
CA ARG A 125 -23.71 -11.34 25.74
C ARG A 125 -22.54 -10.35 25.68
N MET A 126 -22.25 -9.75 24.52
CA MET A 126 -21.19 -8.74 24.41
C MET A 126 -21.55 -7.42 25.10
N MET A 127 -22.83 -7.11 25.21
CA MET A 127 -23.34 -5.94 25.93
C MET A 127 -23.65 -6.24 27.39
N GLU A 128 -23.34 -7.44 27.91
CA GLU A 128 -23.48 -7.73 29.33
C GLU A 128 -22.47 -6.91 30.13
N GLU A 129 -23.00 -6.10 31.02
CA GLU A 129 -22.22 -5.20 31.83
C GLU A 129 -21.55 -5.94 32.98
N LYS A 130 -20.35 -5.49 33.35
CA LYS A 130 -19.71 -5.96 34.57
C LYS A 130 -20.59 -5.61 35.78
N PRO A 131 -20.73 -6.52 36.77
CA PRO A 131 -21.65 -6.33 37.90
C PRO A 131 -21.38 -5.04 38.69
N GLU A 132 -20.11 -4.66 38.83
CA GLU A 132 -19.71 -3.39 39.46
C GLU A 132 -20.28 -2.15 38.73
N MET A 133 -20.30 -2.18 37.39
CA MET A 133 -20.84 -1.09 36.58
C MET A 133 -22.37 -1.03 36.67
N VAL A 134 -23.02 -2.18 36.75
CA VAL A 134 -24.48 -2.27 36.97
C VAL A 134 -24.86 -1.63 38.30
N GLU A 135 -24.13 -1.94 39.36
CA GLU A 135 -24.39 -1.37 40.69
C GLU A 135 -24.15 0.15 40.73
N LYS A 136 -23.01 0.60 40.18
CA LYS A 136 -22.69 2.04 40.06
C LYS A 136 -23.78 2.80 39.29
N ARG A 137 -24.24 2.26 38.16
CA ARG A 137 -25.33 2.87 37.36
C ARG A 137 -26.64 2.92 38.14
N LYS A 138 -27.02 1.84 38.84
CA LYS A 138 -28.24 1.80 39.66
C LYS A 138 -28.18 2.85 40.77
N LYS A 139 -27.05 2.96 41.48
CA LYS A 139 -26.85 3.97 42.53
C LYS A 139 -26.94 5.39 41.97
N LEU A 140 -26.28 5.65 40.85
CA LEU A 140 -26.32 6.95 40.18
C LEU A 140 -27.75 7.32 39.76
N ASN A 141 -28.49 6.40 39.14
CA ASN A 141 -29.89 6.64 38.74
C ASN A 141 -30.79 6.97 39.94
N ARG A 142 -30.59 6.31 41.09
CA ARG A 142 -31.33 6.65 42.32
C ARG A 142 -31.02 8.08 42.79
N ASN A 143 -29.74 8.45 42.81
CA ASN A 143 -29.33 9.79 43.22
C ASN A 143 -29.88 10.87 42.26
N VAL A 144 -29.84 10.63 40.94
CA VAL A 144 -30.40 11.55 39.94
C VAL A 144 -31.91 11.71 40.14
N LYS A 145 -32.64 10.62 40.43
CA LYS A 145 -34.07 10.68 40.71
C LYS A 145 -34.36 11.54 41.94
N LEU A 146 -33.64 11.31 43.03
CA LEU A 146 -33.78 12.10 44.27
C LEU A 146 -33.47 13.58 44.04
N LEU A 147 -32.43 13.89 43.27
CA LEU A 147 -32.09 15.28 42.95
C LEU A 147 -33.19 15.97 42.12
N ARG A 148 -33.85 15.27 41.21
CA ARG A 148 -35.02 15.80 40.48
C ARG A 148 -36.20 16.09 41.39
N GLU A 149 -36.53 15.16 42.27
CA GLU A 149 -37.61 15.32 43.25
C GLU A 149 -37.33 16.52 44.17
N SER A 150 -36.10 16.66 44.66
CA SER A 150 -35.67 17.83 45.45
C SER A 150 -35.77 19.14 44.66
N ALA A 151 -35.39 19.13 43.38
CA ALA A 151 -35.49 20.33 42.53
C ALA A 151 -36.95 20.76 42.30
N GLU A 152 -37.88 19.81 42.12
CA GLU A 152 -39.32 20.10 41.99
C GLU A 152 -39.89 20.73 43.27
N VAL A 153 -39.53 20.20 44.43
CA VAL A 153 -39.95 20.76 45.72
C VAL A 153 -39.42 22.18 45.90
N VAL A 154 -38.16 22.43 45.57
CA VAL A 154 -37.58 23.79 45.62
C VAL A 154 -38.30 24.72 44.65
N ALA A 155 -38.65 24.27 43.44
CA ALA A 155 -39.43 25.06 42.49
C ALA A 155 -40.84 25.39 43.02
N GLN A 156 -41.51 24.47 43.70
CA GLN A 156 -42.80 24.74 44.36
C GLN A 156 -42.67 25.81 45.45
N PHE A 157 -41.62 25.76 46.28
CA PHE A 157 -41.35 26.81 47.26
C PHE A 157 -41.09 28.17 46.61
N MET A 158 -40.27 28.22 45.56
CA MET A 158 -40.02 29.46 44.81
C MET A 158 -41.30 30.03 44.20
N ASN A 159 -42.17 29.20 43.63
CA ASN A 159 -43.45 29.64 43.09
C ASN A 159 -44.37 30.22 44.17
N ARG A 160 -44.46 29.59 45.35
CA ARG A 160 -45.24 30.12 46.49
C ARG A 160 -44.72 31.47 46.97
N ILE A 161 -43.40 31.62 47.09
CA ILE A 161 -42.78 32.91 47.47
C ILE A 161 -43.10 33.99 46.42
N ALA A 162 -43.04 33.66 45.13
CA ALA A 162 -43.36 34.59 44.05
C ALA A 162 -44.85 34.99 44.04
N THR A 163 -45.77 34.09 44.37
CA THR A 163 -47.21 34.39 44.45
C THR A 163 -47.60 35.13 45.74
N ASP A 164 -46.98 34.83 46.88
CA ASP A 164 -47.25 35.52 48.14
C ASP A 164 -46.69 36.96 48.15
N GLY A 165 -45.64 37.23 47.37
CA GLY A 165 -45.09 38.59 47.18
C GLY A 165 -45.91 39.52 46.29
N ASP A 166 -46.96 39.03 45.61
CA ASP A 166 -47.80 39.82 44.71
C ASP A 166 -49.14 40.27 45.37
N TYR A 167 -49.38 39.89 46.62
CA TYR A 167 -50.53 40.32 47.43
C TYR A 167 -50.29 41.58 48.28
N ASP A 168 -49.05 42.10 48.33
CA ASP A 168 -48.66 43.29 49.09
C ASP A 168 -48.58 44.57 48.23
N ARG A 169 -49.52 44.76 47.28
CA ARG A 169 -49.68 46.02 46.52
C ARG A 169 -51.05 46.66 46.71
#